data_AF-A0A4Y9PM65-F1
#
_entry.id   AF-A0A4Y9PM65-F1
#
_cell.length_a   1.000
_cell.length_b   1.000
_cell.length_c   1.000
_cell.angle_alpha   90.00
_cell.angle_beta   90.00
_cell.angle_gamma   90.00
#
_symmetry.space_group_name_H-M   'P 1'
#
loop_
_entity.id
_entity.type
_entity.pdbx_description
1 polymer ?
#
loop_
_entity_poly.entity_id
_entity_poly.type
_entity_poly.pdbx_seq_one_letter_code
_entity_poly.pdbx_strand_id
1 'polypeptide(L)' 'MLRVRRLLEQIDVSDRVAWTRLAADLGWYDQAHLIRDVTRHTGVPPSAYVAAQRRFLAPDDLTPGFVPGV' A
#
# COMPACT_ATOMS: atom_id res chain seq x y z
N MET A 1 14.78 -8.69 -2.04
CA MET A 1 14.62 -7.60 -3.04
C MET A 1 13.55 -7.88 -4.10
N LEU A 2 13.68 -8.88 -4.98
CA LEU A 2 12.71 -9.08 -6.10
C LEU A 2 11.27 -9.33 -5.64
N ARG A 3 11.03 -10.03 -4.53
CA ARG A 3 9.67 -10.31 -4.03
C ARG A 3 8.96 -9.05 -3.54
N VAL A 4 9.61 -8.23 -2.69
CA VAL A 4 9.03 -6.96 -2.21
C VAL A 4 8.74 -6.02 -3.37
N ARG A 5 9.65 -5.91 -4.35
CA ARG A 5 9.38 -5.10 -5.56
C ARG A 5 8.15 -5.59 -6.32
N ARG A 6 8.08 -6.88 -6.63
CA ARG A 6 6.92 -7.49 -7.32
C ARG A 6 5.63 -7.35 -6.53
N LEU A 7 5.68 -7.43 -5.20
CA LEU A 7 4.53 -7.17 -4.35
C LEU A 7 4.03 -5.73 -4.57
N LEU A 8 4.91 -4.73 -4.51
CA LEU A 8 4.54 -3.33 -4.70
C LEU A 8 3.98 -3.05 -6.11
N GLU A 9 4.46 -3.76 -7.12
CA GLU A 9 3.95 -3.68 -8.50
C GLU A 9 2.54 -4.29 -8.66
N GLN A 10 2.16 -5.25 -7.81
CA GLN A 10 0.87 -5.94 -7.89
C GLN A 10 -0.21 -5.37 -6.97
N ILE A 11 0.16 -4.49 -6.04
CA ILE A 11 -0.81 -3.85 -5.15
C ILE A 11 -1.62 -2.84 -5.96
N ASP A 12 -2.92 -3.11 -6.08
CA ASP A 12 -3.88 -2.08 -6.40
C ASP A 12 -4.24 -1.32 -5.12
N VAL A 13 -3.80 -0.06 -5.04
CA VAL A 13 -4.06 0.81 -3.89
C VAL A 13 -5.49 1.37 -3.90
N SER A 14 -6.22 1.29 -5.02
CA SER A 14 -7.59 1.79 -5.14
C SER A 14 -8.62 0.82 -4.53
N ASP A 15 -8.29 -0.46 -4.40
CA ASP A 15 -9.18 -1.50 -3.87
C ASP A 15 -8.59 -2.22 -2.64
N ARG A 16 -9.36 -3.13 -2.03
CA ARG A 16 -8.91 -3.99 -0.92
C ARG A 16 -7.81 -4.94 -1.37
N VAL A 17 -6.68 -4.86 -0.67
CA VAL A 17 -5.53 -5.72 -0.93
C VAL A 17 -5.68 -7.08 -0.25
N ALA A 18 -5.69 -8.16 -1.03
CA ALA A 18 -5.76 -9.54 -0.54
C ALA A 18 -4.36 -10.04 -0.07
N TRP A 19 -3.88 -9.54 1.06
CA TRP A 19 -2.52 -9.79 1.58
C TRP A 19 -2.14 -11.27 1.67
N THR A 20 -3.03 -12.12 2.17
CA THR A 20 -2.77 -13.56 2.31
C THR A 20 -2.52 -14.22 0.95
N ARG A 21 -3.31 -13.84 -0.06
CA ARG A 21 -3.16 -14.36 -1.42
C ARG A 21 -1.84 -13.88 -2.04
N LEU A 22 -1.55 -12.59 -1.96
CA LEU A 22 -0.29 -12.03 -2.46
C LEU A 22 0.94 -12.65 -1.76
N ALA A 23 0.83 -12.94 -0.46
CA ALA A 23 1.88 -13.65 0.27
C ALA A 23 2.15 -15.02 -0.33
N ALA A 24 1.10 -15.84 -0.52
CA ALA A 24 1.20 -17.17 -1.10
C ALA A 24 1.72 -17.13 -2.55
N ASP A 25 1.15 -16.26 -3.39
CA ASP A 25 1.48 -16.15 -4.83
C ASP A 25 2.94 -15.73 -5.07
N LEU A 26 3.52 -14.95 -4.15
CA LEU A 26 4.91 -14.47 -4.24
C LEU A 26 5.90 -15.30 -3.39
N GLY A 27 5.42 -16.36 -2.73
CA GLY A 27 6.24 -17.37 -2.04
C GLY A 27 6.64 -17.02 -0.61
N TRP A 28 5.87 -16.17 0.09
CA TRP A 28 5.93 -16.08 1.55
C TRP A 28 5.07 -17.17 2.18
N TYR A 29 5.53 -17.70 3.31
CA TYR A 29 4.83 -18.77 4.02
C TYR A 29 3.50 -18.31 4.61
N ASP A 30 3.48 -17.08 5.13
CA ASP A 30 2.31 -16.47 5.74
C ASP A 30 2.42 -14.93 5.68
N GLN A 31 1.40 -14.27 6.22
CA GLN A 31 1.35 -12.82 6.31
C GLN A 31 2.43 -12.22 7.24
N ALA A 32 2.84 -12.92 8.30
CA ALA A 32 3.85 -12.42 9.23
C ALA A 32 5.24 -12.34 8.57
N HIS A 33 5.57 -13.33 7.74
CA HIS A 33 6.79 -13.34 6.92
C HIS A 33 6.79 -12.21 5.89
N LEU A 34 5.65 -11.96 5.23
CA LEU A 34 5.49 -10.81 4.33
C LEU A 34 5.69 -9.49 5.08
N ILE A 35 5.03 -9.31 6.24
CA ILE A 35 5.13 -8.07 7.01
C ILE A 35 6.57 -7.80 7.45
N ARG A 36 7.26 -8.80 7.99
CA ARG A 36 8.68 -8.66 8.39
C ARG A 36 9.55 -8.28 7.21
N ASP A 37 9.40 -8.94 6.07
CA ASP A 37 10.24 -8.70 4.90
C ASP A 37 9.98 -7.30 4.31
N VAL A 38 8.71 -6.90 4.15
CA VAL A 38 8.35 -5.56 3.67
C VAL A 38 8.82 -4.48 4.64
N THR A 39 8.63 -4.66 5.94
CA THR A 39 9.06 -3.67 6.95
C THR A 39 10.58 -3.53 6.95
N ARG A 40 11.32 -4.63 6.84
CA ARG A 40 12.79 -4.61 6.73
C ARG A 40 13.27 -3.83 5.50
N HIS A 41 12.51 -3.85 4.41
CA HIS A 41 12.91 -3.23 3.15
C HIS A 41 12.41 -1.79 2.97
N THR A 42 11.24 -1.45 3.53
CA THR A 42 10.57 -0.16 3.32
C THR A 42 10.52 0.71 4.58
N GLY A 43 10.89 0.15 5.74
CA GLY A 43 10.78 0.81 7.04
C GLY A 43 9.37 0.81 7.64
N VAL A 44 8.34 0.41 6.88
CA VAL A 44 6.94 0.44 7.31
C VAL A 44 6.20 -0.87 6.97
N PRO A 45 5.12 -1.20 7.69
CA PRO A 45 4.26 -2.31 7.31
C PRO A 45 3.58 -2.08 5.95
N PRO A 46 3.24 -3.15 5.20
CA PRO A 46 2.59 -3.04 3.90
C PRO A 46 1.24 -2.28 3.94
N SER A 47 0.45 -2.45 5.00
CA SER A 47 -0.82 -1.72 5.18
C SER A 47 -0.62 -0.22 5.36
N ALA A 48 0.43 0.20 6.09
CA ALA A 48 0.77 1.60 6.27
C ALA A 48 1.26 2.23 4.96
N TYR A 49 2.05 1.49 4.17
CA TYR A 49 2.47 1.92 2.84
C TYR A 49 1.26 2.21 1.93
N VAL A 50 0.28 1.30 1.88
CA VAL A 50 -0.94 1.48 1.08
C VAL A 50 -1.79 2.64 1.58
N ALA A 51 -1.93 2.80 2.89
CA ALA A 51 -2.67 3.94 3.46
C ALA A 51 -2.03 5.29 3.08
N ALA A 52 -0.70 5.37 3.11
CA ALA A 52 0.02 6.56 2.66
C ALA A 52 -0.23 6.83 1.17
N GLN A 53 -0.11 5.81 0.30
CA GLN A 53 -0.36 5.95 -1.14
C GLN A 53 -1.79 6.41 -1.44
N ARG A 54 -2.80 5.84 -0.77
CA ARG A 54 -4.20 6.26 -0.93
C ARG A 54 -4.40 7.74 -0.60
N ARG A 55 -3.74 8.24 0.45
CA ARG A 55 -3.80 9.65 0.81
C ARG A 55 -3.15 10.55 -0.24
N PHE A 56 -2.13 10.08 -0.94
CA PHE A 56 -1.55 10.80 -2.07
C PHE A 56 -2.44 10.76 -3.32
N LEU A 57 -3.18 9.67 -3.55
CA LEU A 57 -4.11 9.50 -4.67
C LEU A 57 -5.47 10.18 -4.47
N ALA A 58 -5.86 10.49 -3.24
CA ALA A 58 -7.02 11.31 -2.90
C ALA A 58 -6.61 12.73 -2.45
N PRO A 59 -5.92 13.54 -3.27
CA PRO A 59 -5.53 14.90 -2.89
C PRO A 59 -6.74 15.86 -2.85
N ASP A 60 -7.82 15.58 -3.59
CA ASP A 60 -8.98 16.49 -3.76
C ASP A 60 -10.01 16.45 -2.61
N ASP A 61 -9.98 15.47 -1.71
CA ASP A 61 -10.87 15.43 -0.53
C ASP A 61 -10.51 16.48 0.53
N LEU A 62 -9.42 17.25 0.34
CA LEU A 62 -8.96 18.30 1.25
C LEU A 62 -9.40 19.72 0.86
N THR A 63 -10.29 19.90 -0.12
CA THR A 63 -10.82 21.24 -0.45
C THR A 63 -12.33 21.37 -0.27
N PRO A 64 -12.87 21.45 0.96
CA PRO A 64 -14.10 22.19 1.18
C PRO A 64 -13.77 23.68 1.13
N GLY A 65 -13.97 24.31 -0.03
CA GLY A 65 -14.14 25.76 -0.14
C GLY A 65 -12.95 26.53 -0.72
N PHE A 66 -12.86 26.56 -2.04
CA PHE A 66 -12.53 27.81 -2.71
C PHE A 66 -13.74 28.26 -3.52
N VAL A 67 -14.44 29.28 -3.02
CA VAL A 67 -15.48 30.00 -3.77
C VAL A 67 -14.89 31.39 -4.06
N PRO A 68 -14.40 31.68 -5.29
CA PRO A 68 -14.03 33.03 -5.65
C PRO A 68 -15.31 33.82 -5.90
N GLY A 69 -15.66 34.67 -4.95
CA GLY A 69 -16.86 35.50 -5.00
C GLY A 69 -16.82 36.61 -3.96
N VAL A 70 -15.82 37.49 -4.07
CA VAL A 70 -15.79 38.84 -3.47
C VAL A 70 -14.83 39.69 -4.29
#